data_AF-A0A5D3BFB3-F1
#
_entry.id   AF-A0A5D3BFB3-F1
#
_cell.length_a   1.000
_cell.length_b   1.000
_cell.length_c   1.000
_cell.angle_alpha   90.00
_cell.angle_beta   90.00
_cell.angle_gamma   90.00
#
_symmetry.space_group_name_H-M   'P 1'
#
loop_
_entity.id
_entity.type
_entity.pdbx_description
1 polymer ?
#
loop_
_entity_poly.entity_id
_entity_poly.type
_entity_poly.pdbx_seq_one_letter_code
_entity_poly.pdbx_strand_id
1 'polypeptide(L)'
;MIESQRHSYHLVDPSPWPISGSLGALATTVGGVMYMHSFQGGARLLSLGLIFLLYTMFVWWRDVLRESTLEGHHTKVVQLGLRYGFLLFIVSEVMFLFAFFRASSHSSLAPTVEIGGIWPPKGIGVLDPREIPFLNTPILLSSGAAVTWAHHAILAGKEKRAVYALVATVSLALVFTGFQGMEYYQAPFTISDSIYGSTFFLATGFHGFHVIIGTLFLIVCGIRQYLGHLTKEHHVGFEAAAWYWHFVDVVRLFLFVSIYWWGGIEEIMADHVHQEMTRNWILVYLRLFLFISIKDLFLALISFPNKSKNLMDSSLPAMKDIHFSDSSTRTDYEMGKLSRVRLDFSPS
;
A
#
# COMPACT_ATOMS: atom_id res chain seq x y z
N MET A 1 31.23 -5.00 9.18
CA MET A 1 30.64 -5.67 10.37
C MET A 1 29.96 -4.63 11.23
N ILE A 2 28.79 -4.95 11.83
CA ILE A 2 27.99 -4.01 12.65
C ILE A 2 28.83 -3.37 13.76
N GLU A 3 29.81 -4.09 14.29
CA GLU A 3 30.77 -3.61 15.29
C GLU A 3 31.54 -2.35 14.86
N SER A 4 31.86 -2.21 13.57
CA SER A 4 32.50 -1.01 13.01
C SER A 4 31.52 0.12 12.72
N GLN A 5 30.27 -0.19 12.38
CA GLN A 5 29.25 0.81 12.01
C GLN A 5 28.56 1.42 13.25
N ARG A 6 28.56 0.70 14.38
CA ARG A 6 28.00 1.12 15.68
C ARG A 6 26.50 1.42 15.70
N HIS A 7 25.76 1.14 14.62
CA HIS A 7 24.30 1.25 14.58
C HIS A 7 23.68 0.17 13.69
N SER A 8 22.39 -0.12 13.92
CA SER A 8 21.64 -1.16 13.20
C SER A 8 20.88 -0.65 11.98
N TYR A 9 20.96 0.64 11.65
CA TYR A 9 20.33 1.22 10.46
C TYR A 9 21.03 0.82 9.16
N HIS A 10 20.26 0.74 8.09
CA HIS A 10 20.76 0.49 6.74
C HIS A 10 21.30 1.80 6.14
N LEU A 11 22.57 1.78 5.70
CA LEU A 11 23.15 2.82 4.86
C LEU A 11 23.13 2.30 3.43
N VAL A 12 22.25 2.87 2.62
CA VAL A 12 22.05 2.44 1.23
C VAL A 12 23.12 3.04 0.34
N ASP A 13 23.66 2.24 -0.59
CA ASP A 13 24.62 2.71 -1.58
C ASP A 13 23.96 3.65 -2.61
N PRO A 14 24.73 4.54 -3.26
CA PRO A 14 24.19 5.41 -4.30
C PRO A 14 23.53 4.59 -5.43
N SER A 15 22.26 4.87 -5.72
CA SER A 15 21.50 4.21 -6.78
C SER A 15 20.95 5.20 -7.81
N PRO A 16 20.89 4.83 -9.10
CA PRO A 16 20.37 5.69 -10.16
C PRO A 16 18.82 5.68 -10.25
N TRP A 17 18.15 4.83 -9.48
CA TRP A 17 16.71 4.61 -9.60
C TRP A 17 15.85 5.84 -9.25
N PRO A 18 16.19 6.69 -8.26
CA PRO A 18 15.43 7.91 -8.00
C PRO A 18 15.41 8.88 -9.20
N ILE A 19 16.56 9.11 -9.85
CA ILE A 19 16.63 10.00 -11.02
C ILE A 19 15.97 9.38 -12.24
N SER A 20 16.14 8.07 -12.45
CA SER A 20 15.44 7.33 -13.51
C SER A 20 13.92 7.42 -13.33
N GLY A 21 13.42 7.22 -12.11
CA GLY A 21 11.99 7.30 -11.81
C GLY A 21 11.42 8.70 -12.03
N SER A 22 12.16 9.73 -11.61
CA SER A 22 11.79 11.13 -11.86
C SER A 22 11.67 11.45 -13.35
N LEU A 23 12.64 11.03 -14.16
CA LEU A 23 12.60 11.21 -15.62
C LEU A 23 11.45 10.44 -16.27
N GLY A 24 11.15 9.22 -15.80
CA GLY A 24 9.99 8.45 -16.25
C GLY A 24 8.66 9.13 -15.92
N ALA A 25 8.54 9.72 -14.72
CA ALA A 25 7.36 10.45 -14.30
C ALA A 25 7.15 11.73 -15.12
N LEU A 26 8.24 12.45 -15.42
CA LEU A 26 8.21 13.61 -16.30
C LEU A 26 7.77 13.22 -17.72
N ALA A 27 8.38 12.18 -18.30
CA ALA A 27 8.02 11.70 -19.63
C ALA A 27 6.55 11.25 -19.71
N THR A 28 6.05 10.56 -18.67
CA THR A 28 4.65 10.13 -18.59
C THR A 28 3.70 11.32 -18.51
N THR A 29 4.02 12.32 -17.68
CA THR A 29 3.18 13.52 -17.53
C THR A 29 3.13 14.34 -18.81
N VAL A 30 4.29 14.63 -19.40
CA VAL A 30 4.38 15.39 -20.66
C VAL A 30 3.72 14.62 -21.80
N GLY A 31 3.99 13.32 -21.91
CA GLY A 31 3.36 12.45 -22.89
C GLY A 31 1.84 12.38 -22.74
N GLY A 32 1.34 12.34 -21.50
CA GLY A 32 -0.09 12.37 -21.18
C GLY A 32 -0.76 13.67 -21.63
N VAL A 33 -0.16 14.82 -21.29
CA VAL A 33 -0.65 16.14 -21.75
C VAL A 33 -0.65 16.22 -23.28
N MET A 34 0.42 15.80 -23.93
CA MET A 34 0.52 15.77 -25.39
C MET A 34 -0.55 14.86 -26.02
N TYR A 35 -0.80 13.69 -25.43
CA TYR A 35 -1.81 12.75 -25.89
C TYR A 35 -3.22 13.34 -25.78
N MET A 36 -3.58 13.93 -24.63
CA MET A 36 -4.90 14.53 -24.40
C MET A 36 -5.19 15.71 -25.34
N HIS A 37 -4.16 16.44 -25.78
CA HIS A 37 -4.29 17.58 -26.70
C HIS A 37 -4.00 17.21 -28.17
N SER A 38 -3.95 15.91 -28.50
CA SER A 38 -3.75 15.41 -29.87
C SER A 38 -2.45 15.89 -30.57
N PHE A 39 -1.38 16.13 -29.81
CA PHE A 39 -0.07 16.45 -30.38
C PHE A 39 0.61 15.22 -31.02
N GLN A 40 1.38 15.45 -32.08
CA GLN A 40 2.17 14.40 -32.72
C GLN A 40 3.18 13.80 -31.74
N GLY A 41 3.25 12.47 -31.70
CA GLY A 41 4.16 11.74 -30.80
C GLY A 41 3.69 11.62 -29.34
N GLY A 42 2.57 12.24 -28.94
CA GLY A 42 2.07 12.18 -27.57
C GLY A 42 1.86 10.76 -27.04
N ALA A 43 1.16 9.92 -27.81
CA ALA A 43 0.95 8.51 -27.46
C ALA A 43 2.25 7.72 -27.28
N ARG A 44 3.27 7.99 -28.13
CA ARG A 44 4.58 7.32 -28.07
C ARG A 44 5.37 7.75 -26.83
N LEU A 45 5.38 9.04 -26.52
CA LEU A 45 6.05 9.55 -25.33
C LEU A 45 5.37 9.05 -24.04
N LEU A 46 4.03 9.02 -24.00
CA LEU A 46 3.27 8.48 -22.87
C LEU A 46 3.61 7.00 -22.62
N SER A 47 3.52 6.17 -23.66
CA SER A 47 3.80 4.74 -23.55
C SER A 47 5.27 4.45 -23.22
N LEU A 48 6.23 5.21 -23.78
CA LEU A 48 7.64 5.12 -23.41
C LEU A 48 7.88 5.52 -21.96
N GLY A 49 7.28 6.61 -21.50
CA GLY A 49 7.35 7.06 -20.10
C GLY A 49 6.81 6.00 -19.13
N LEU A 50 5.67 5.39 -19.45
CA LEU A 50 5.08 4.32 -18.65
C LEU A 50 5.98 3.07 -18.59
N ILE A 51 6.54 2.64 -19.74
CA ILE A 51 7.48 1.50 -19.77
C ILE A 51 8.73 1.82 -18.94
N PHE A 52 9.24 3.05 -19.03
CA PHE A 52 10.42 3.47 -18.27
C PHE A 52 10.18 3.51 -16.76
N LEU A 53 8.98 3.95 -16.34
CA LEU A 53 8.54 3.87 -14.94
C LEU A 53 8.42 2.43 -14.45
N LEU A 54 7.76 1.56 -15.23
CA LEU A 54 7.60 0.13 -14.90
C LEU A 54 8.97 -0.55 -14.78
N TYR A 55 9.89 -0.25 -15.70
CA TYR A 55 11.26 -0.76 -15.65
C TYR A 55 12.00 -0.27 -14.40
N THR A 56 11.93 1.03 -14.08
CA THR A 56 12.57 1.58 -12.88
C THR A 56 12.03 0.91 -11.62
N MET A 57 10.71 0.74 -11.51
CA MET A 57 10.09 0.03 -10.37
C MET A 57 10.60 -1.41 -10.29
N PHE A 58 10.61 -2.15 -11.39
CA PHE A 58 11.09 -3.53 -11.41
C PHE A 58 12.54 -3.67 -10.91
N VAL A 59 13.45 -2.84 -11.43
CA VAL A 59 14.87 -2.91 -11.08
C VAL A 59 15.13 -2.41 -9.66
N TRP A 60 14.41 -1.38 -9.21
CA TRP A 60 14.53 -0.89 -7.84
C TRP A 60 14.06 -1.94 -6.84
N TRP A 61 12.90 -2.57 -7.07
CA TRP A 61 12.42 -3.66 -6.21
C TRP A 61 13.36 -4.87 -6.22
N ARG A 62 13.97 -5.21 -7.37
CA ARG A 62 15.01 -6.25 -7.44
C ARG A 62 16.19 -5.93 -6.52
N ASP A 63 16.66 -4.68 -6.49
CA ASP A 63 17.80 -4.28 -5.67
C ASP A 63 17.45 -4.32 -4.17
N VAL A 64 16.27 -3.85 -3.78
CA VAL A 64 15.76 -4.01 -2.39
C VAL A 64 15.67 -5.49 -1.99
N LEU A 65 15.26 -6.37 -2.92
CA LEU A 65 15.24 -7.82 -2.66
C LEU A 65 16.64 -8.41 -2.48
N ARG A 66 17.62 -7.95 -3.25
CA ARG A 66 19.03 -8.35 -3.12
C ARG A 66 19.62 -7.87 -1.79
N GLU A 67 19.48 -6.59 -1.46
CA GLU A 67 19.97 -5.98 -0.22
C GLU A 67 19.40 -6.67 1.03
N SER A 68 18.13 -7.06 0.95
CA SER A 68 17.43 -7.71 2.07
C SER A 68 17.73 -9.21 2.19
N THR A 69 17.69 -9.94 1.09
CA THR A 69 17.69 -11.42 1.09
C THR A 69 19.10 -11.99 0.97
N LEU A 70 19.95 -11.37 0.14
CA LEU A 70 21.30 -11.87 -0.15
C LEU A 70 22.35 -11.19 0.72
N GLU A 71 22.23 -9.88 0.93
CA GLU A 71 23.22 -9.10 1.68
C GLU A 71 22.84 -8.94 3.17
N GLY A 72 21.57 -9.17 3.52
CA GLY A 72 21.11 -9.25 4.91
C GLY A 72 21.05 -7.91 5.65
N HIS A 73 20.94 -6.78 4.93
CA HIS A 73 20.94 -5.44 5.52
C HIS A 73 19.67 -5.10 6.32
N HIS A 74 18.61 -5.90 6.21
CA HIS A 74 17.34 -5.69 6.89
C HIS A 74 17.37 -6.16 8.35
N THR A 75 17.99 -5.38 9.23
CA THR A 75 17.91 -5.59 10.69
C THR A 75 16.49 -5.39 11.22
N LYS A 76 16.22 -5.76 12.48
CA LYS A 76 14.88 -5.59 13.09
C LYS A 76 14.41 -4.14 13.12
N VAL A 77 15.31 -3.17 13.27
CA VAL A 77 14.98 -1.73 13.23
C VAL A 77 14.56 -1.30 11.83
N VAL A 78 15.29 -1.75 10.81
CA VAL A 78 14.96 -1.47 9.39
C VAL A 78 13.63 -2.09 9.01
N GLN A 79 13.39 -3.35 9.40
CA GLN A 79 12.11 -4.04 9.19
C GLN A 79 10.95 -3.27 9.82
N LEU A 80 11.12 -2.76 11.05
CA LEU A 80 10.11 -1.94 11.71
C LEU A 80 9.86 -0.63 10.95
N GLY A 81 10.92 0.04 10.48
CA GLY A 81 10.80 1.24 9.66
C GLY A 81 10.01 1.02 8.36
N LEU A 82 10.26 -0.11 7.67
CA LEU A 82 9.50 -0.49 6.47
C LEU A 82 8.02 -0.70 6.76
N ARG A 83 7.67 -1.30 7.91
CA ARG A 83 6.27 -1.47 8.34
C ARG A 83 5.59 -0.12 8.57
N TYR A 84 6.25 0.83 9.23
CA TYR A 84 5.72 2.18 9.40
C TYR A 84 5.55 2.90 8.07
N GLY A 85 6.54 2.83 7.18
CA GLY A 85 6.47 3.45 5.85
C GLY A 85 5.29 2.91 5.04
N PHE A 86 5.09 1.60 5.04
CA PHE A 86 3.99 0.98 4.30
C PHE A 86 2.61 1.27 4.91
N LEU A 87 2.51 1.35 6.25
CA LEU A 87 1.27 1.76 6.91
C LEU A 87 0.89 3.20 6.55
N LEU A 88 1.86 4.13 6.56
CA LEU A 88 1.63 5.52 6.15
C LEU A 88 1.22 5.63 4.68
N PHE A 89 1.80 4.80 3.80
CA PHE A 89 1.36 4.68 2.41
C PHE A 89 -0.10 4.21 2.31
N ILE A 90 -0.51 3.16 3.04
CA ILE A 90 -1.93 2.75 3.03
C ILE A 90 -2.84 3.89 3.52
N VAL A 91 -2.43 4.63 4.56
CA VAL A 91 -3.21 5.78 5.06
C VAL A 91 -3.37 6.86 3.98
N SER A 92 -2.33 7.14 3.17
CA SER A 92 -2.47 8.09 2.05
C SER A 92 -3.44 7.57 0.99
N GLU A 93 -3.42 6.28 0.67
CA GLU A 93 -4.35 5.69 -0.31
C GLU A 93 -5.80 5.68 0.18
N VAL A 94 -6.03 5.47 1.49
CA VAL A 94 -7.35 5.62 2.10
C VAL A 94 -7.87 7.04 1.94
N MET A 95 -7.04 8.05 2.18
CA MET A 95 -7.43 9.47 2.01
C MET A 95 -7.67 9.83 0.54
N PHE A 96 -6.88 9.28 -0.38
CA PHE A 96 -7.07 9.43 -1.81
C PHE A 96 -8.45 8.88 -2.24
N LEU A 97 -8.79 7.66 -1.84
CA LEU A 97 -10.07 7.05 -2.17
C LEU A 97 -11.26 7.74 -1.47
N PHE A 98 -11.06 8.23 -0.25
CA PHE A 98 -12.07 9.00 0.48
C PHE A 98 -12.55 10.23 -0.31
N ALA A 99 -11.68 10.86 -1.11
CA ALA A 99 -12.07 11.97 -1.96
C ALA A 99 -13.16 11.58 -2.99
N PHE A 100 -13.08 10.38 -3.58
CA PHE A 100 -14.11 9.88 -4.50
C PHE A 100 -15.41 9.53 -3.79
N PHE A 101 -15.34 8.92 -2.61
CA PHE A 101 -16.54 8.67 -1.79
C PHE A 101 -17.22 9.97 -1.40
N ARG A 102 -16.46 11.00 -1.04
CA ARG A 102 -16.98 12.34 -0.75
C ARG A 102 -17.64 12.95 -1.99
N ALA A 103 -17.01 12.85 -3.16
CA ALA A 103 -17.59 13.35 -4.41
C ALA A 103 -18.93 12.66 -4.72
N SER A 104 -18.98 11.33 -4.67
CA SER A 104 -20.20 10.56 -4.89
C SER A 104 -21.29 10.89 -3.86
N SER A 105 -20.94 11.01 -2.58
CA SER A 105 -21.90 11.31 -1.51
C SER A 105 -22.45 12.73 -1.64
N HIS A 106 -21.60 13.71 -1.98
CA HIS A 106 -22.03 15.09 -2.19
C HIS A 106 -23.04 15.19 -3.34
N SER A 107 -22.79 14.49 -4.46
CA SER A 107 -23.67 14.50 -5.62
C SER A 107 -24.96 13.69 -5.44
N SER A 108 -24.94 12.63 -4.64
CA SER A 108 -26.12 11.77 -4.42
C SER A 108 -27.04 12.23 -3.29
N LEU A 109 -26.52 12.86 -2.24
CA LEU A 109 -27.33 13.32 -1.09
C LEU A 109 -28.13 14.59 -1.39
N ALA A 110 -27.65 15.44 -2.29
CA ALA A 110 -28.35 16.65 -2.73
C ALA A 110 -28.29 16.76 -4.26
N PRO A 111 -29.07 15.94 -4.99
CA PRO A 111 -29.07 15.93 -6.45
C PRO A 111 -29.45 17.30 -7.01
N THR A 112 -28.71 17.78 -8.01
CA THR A 112 -28.98 19.09 -8.60
C THR A 112 -30.22 19.06 -9.49
N VAL A 113 -30.77 20.24 -9.79
CA VAL A 113 -31.99 20.36 -10.60
C VAL A 113 -31.77 19.87 -12.04
N GLU A 114 -30.54 19.95 -12.55
CA GLU A 114 -30.15 19.52 -13.90
C GLU A 114 -30.25 18.00 -14.09
N ILE A 115 -30.08 17.21 -13.02
CA ILE A 115 -30.27 15.75 -13.04
C ILE A 115 -31.69 15.33 -12.62
N GLY A 116 -32.60 16.30 -12.46
CA GLY A 116 -34.00 16.08 -12.11
C GLY A 116 -34.29 16.03 -10.61
N GLY A 117 -33.34 16.43 -9.76
CA GLY A 117 -33.52 16.49 -8.30
C GLY A 117 -33.70 15.12 -7.62
N ILE A 118 -33.39 14.03 -8.32
CA ILE A 118 -33.48 12.66 -7.81
C ILE A 118 -32.17 11.90 -8.04
N TRP A 119 -31.97 10.82 -7.29
CA TRP A 119 -30.83 9.92 -7.43
C TRP A 119 -31.30 8.46 -7.46
N PRO A 120 -30.90 7.65 -8.45
CA PRO A 120 -30.03 7.97 -9.59
C PRO A 120 -30.67 8.96 -10.60
N PRO A 121 -29.89 9.65 -11.45
CA PRO A 121 -30.41 10.52 -12.50
C PRO A 121 -31.35 9.77 -13.46
N LYS A 122 -32.43 10.44 -13.90
CA LYS A 122 -33.38 9.85 -14.86
C LYS A 122 -32.68 9.43 -16.15
N GLY A 123 -32.97 8.21 -16.62
CA GLY A 123 -32.45 7.68 -17.88
C GLY A 123 -31.16 6.86 -17.72
N ILE A 124 -30.61 6.76 -16.53
CA ILE A 124 -29.50 5.83 -16.23
C ILE A 124 -30.08 4.51 -15.75
N GLY A 125 -29.86 3.44 -16.51
CA GLY A 125 -30.09 2.09 -16.03
C GLY A 125 -29.00 1.71 -15.03
N VAL A 126 -29.37 1.58 -13.75
CA VAL A 126 -28.40 1.18 -12.72
C VAL A 126 -28.13 -0.32 -12.84
N LEU A 127 -26.92 -0.74 -12.44
CA LEU A 127 -26.59 -2.16 -12.36
C LEU A 127 -27.28 -2.77 -11.14
N ASP A 128 -27.96 -3.92 -11.32
CA ASP A 128 -28.56 -4.63 -10.20
C ASP A 128 -27.45 -5.07 -9.21
N PRO A 129 -27.47 -4.56 -7.97
CA PRO A 129 -26.44 -4.89 -6.98
C PRO A 129 -26.40 -6.38 -6.60
N ARG A 130 -27.45 -7.14 -6.93
CA ARG A 130 -27.63 -8.57 -6.59
C ARG A 130 -26.98 -9.53 -7.58
N GLU A 131 -26.56 -9.05 -8.74
CA GLU A 131 -25.96 -9.88 -9.80
C GLU A 131 -24.42 -9.94 -9.65
N ILE A 132 -23.69 -9.42 -10.64
CA ILE A 132 -22.23 -9.40 -10.67
C ILE A 132 -21.61 -8.69 -9.45
N PRO A 133 -22.13 -7.54 -8.99
CA PRO A 133 -21.57 -6.85 -7.82
C PRO A 133 -21.67 -7.69 -6.54
N PHE A 134 -22.78 -8.42 -6.37
CA PHE A 134 -22.95 -9.33 -5.24
C PHE A 134 -22.02 -10.53 -5.34
N LEU A 135 -21.79 -11.09 -6.53
CA LEU A 135 -20.88 -12.22 -6.75
C LEU A 135 -19.40 -11.84 -6.52
N ASN A 136 -19.00 -10.63 -6.90
CA ASN A 136 -17.64 -10.15 -6.74
C ASN A 136 -17.23 -9.97 -5.26
N THR A 137 -18.20 -9.70 -4.39
CA THR A 137 -17.95 -9.51 -2.95
C THR A 137 -17.44 -10.78 -2.23
N PRO A 138 -18.11 -11.95 -2.28
CA PRO A 138 -17.62 -13.18 -1.66
C PRO A 138 -16.35 -13.72 -2.31
N ILE A 139 -16.12 -13.49 -3.62
CA ILE A 139 -14.86 -13.86 -4.28
C ILE A 139 -13.70 -13.13 -3.60
N LEU A 140 -13.84 -11.81 -3.42
CA LEU A 140 -12.80 -11.00 -2.81
C LEU A 140 -12.62 -11.34 -1.32
N LEU A 141 -13.70 -11.51 -0.55
CA LEU A 141 -13.63 -11.96 0.84
C LEU A 141 -12.97 -13.34 0.99
N SER A 142 -13.25 -14.27 0.09
CA SER A 142 -12.62 -15.60 0.06
C SER A 142 -11.13 -15.48 -0.24
N SER A 143 -10.73 -14.54 -1.10
CA SER A 143 -9.32 -14.26 -1.39
C SER A 143 -8.60 -13.71 -0.16
N GLY A 144 -9.24 -12.84 0.63
CA GLY A 144 -8.73 -12.35 1.91
C GLY A 144 -8.50 -13.49 2.92
N ALA A 145 -9.47 -14.40 3.05
CA ALA A 145 -9.31 -15.59 3.89
C ALA A 145 -8.15 -16.50 3.41
N ALA A 146 -7.96 -16.63 2.10
CA ALA A 146 -6.83 -17.38 1.53
C ALA A 146 -5.47 -16.71 1.80
N VAL A 147 -5.40 -15.37 1.82
CA VAL A 147 -4.18 -14.64 2.24
C VAL A 147 -3.87 -14.88 3.71
N THR A 148 -4.87 -14.83 4.59
CA THR A 148 -4.69 -15.16 6.02
C THR A 148 -4.22 -16.60 6.20
N TRP A 149 -4.74 -17.54 5.39
CA TRP A 149 -4.24 -18.92 5.36
C TRP A 149 -2.76 -18.99 4.93
N ALA A 150 -2.36 -18.24 3.89
CA ALA A 150 -0.97 -18.15 3.48
C ALA A 150 -0.08 -17.61 4.61
N HIS A 151 -0.53 -16.57 5.31
CA HIS A 151 0.19 -15.98 6.43
C HIS A 151 0.44 -16.98 7.55
N HIS A 152 -0.61 -17.69 7.98
CA HIS A 152 -0.48 -18.74 8.98
C HIS A 152 0.40 -19.91 8.52
N ALA A 153 0.40 -20.24 7.22
CA ALA A 153 1.28 -21.27 6.69
C ALA A 153 2.76 -20.86 6.75
N ILE A 154 3.09 -19.59 6.45
CA ILE A 154 4.45 -19.03 6.59
C ILE A 154 4.89 -19.05 8.06
N LEU A 155 4.04 -18.58 8.97
CA LEU A 155 4.33 -18.59 10.41
C LEU A 155 4.47 -20.00 11.00
N ALA A 156 3.77 -20.98 10.43
CA ALA A 156 3.90 -22.39 10.79
C ALA A 156 5.09 -23.10 10.13
N GLY A 157 5.86 -22.42 9.26
CA GLY A 157 6.97 -23.00 8.50
C GLY A 157 6.53 -24.00 7.42
N LYS A 158 5.26 -23.99 7.02
CA LYS A 158 4.69 -24.90 6.02
C LYS A 158 4.74 -24.27 4.63
N GLU A 159 5.94 -24.18 4.06
CA GLU A 159 6.22 -23.46 2.81
C GLU A 159 5.34 -23.89 1.63
N LYS A 160 5.14 -25.20 1.40
CA LYS A 160 4.29 -25.70 0.32
C LYS A 160 2.83 -25.22 0.44
N ARG A 161 2.30 -25.19 1.67
CA ARG A 161 0.93 -24.71 1.91
C ARG A 161 0.82 -23.21 1.71
N ALA A 162 1.87 -22.45 2.02
CA ALA A 162 1.91 -21.02 1.75
C ALA A 162 1.84 -20.72 0.25
N VAL A 163 2.57 -21.46 -0.58
CA VAL A 163 2.49 -21.34 -2.05
C VAL A 163 1.08 -21.67 -2.56
N TYR A 164 0.48 -22.77 -2.11
CA TYR A 164 -0.88 -23.13 -2.54
C TYR A 164 -1.93 -22.09 -2.15
N ALA A 165 -1.84 -21.54 -0.93
CA ALA A 165 -2.72 -20.48 -0.47
C ALA A 165 -2.56 -19.20 -1.31
N LEU A 166 -1.32 -18.79 -1.61
CA LEU A 166 -1.03 -17.63 -2.47
C LEU A 166 -1.56 -17.82 -3.89
N VAL A 167 -1.39 -19.00 -4.49
CA VAL A 167 -1.93 -19.31 -5.83
C VAL A 167 -3.46 -19.25 -5.81
N ALA A 168 -4.10 -19.76 -4.75
CA ALA A 168 -5.56 -19.66 -4.61
C ALA A 168 -6.03 -18.20 -4.51
N THR A 169 -5.35 -17.36 -3.71
CA THR A 169 -5.65 -15.92 -3.65
C THR A 169 -5.52 -15.25 -5.03
N VAL A 170 -4.39 -15.44 -5.71
CA VAL A 170 -4.15 -14.82 -7.03
C VAL A 170 -5.19 -15.29 -8.05
N SER A 171 -5.60 -16.56 -8.00
CA SER A 171 -6.64 -17.08 -8.89
C SER A 171 -7.98 -16.38 -8.64
N LEU A 172 -8.39 -16.22 -7.38
CA LEU A 172 -9.62 -15.50 -7.03
C LEU A 172 -9.55 -14.02 -7.43
N ALA A 173 -8.39 -13.38 -7.27
CA ALA A 173 -8.14 -12.00 -7.70
C ALA A 173 -8.30 -11.79 -9.21
N LEU A 174 -7.78 -12.73 -10.01
CA LEU A 174 -7.92 -12.71 -11.47
C LEU A 174 -9.38 -12.93 -11.89
N VAL A 175 -10.09 -13.83 -11.22
CA VAL A 175 -11.53 -14.05 -11.45
C VAL A 175 -12.32 -12.78 -11.14
N PHE A 176 -12.06 -12.11 -10.00
CA PHE A 176 -12.66 -10.82 -9.67
C PHE A 176 -12.41 -9.77 -10.76
N THR A 177 -11.16 -9.66 -11.24
CA THR A 177 -10.79 -8.68 -12.27
C THR A 177 -11.48 -8.98 -13.60
N GLY A 178 -11.64 -10.25 -13.96
CA GLY A 178 -12.38 -10.68 -15.14
C GLY A 178 -13.87 -10.31 -15.07
N PHE A 179 -14.53 -10.58 -13.93
CA PHE A 179 -15.91 -10.17 -13.72
C PHE A 179 -16.10 -8.66 -13.70
N GLN A 180 -15.17 -7.90 -13.10
CA GLN A 180 -15.22 -6.44 -13.14
C GLN A 180 -15.07 -5.90 -14.57
N GLY A 181 -14.22 -6.52 -15.39
CA GLY A 181 -14.11 -6.18 -16.82
C GLY A 181 -15.37 -6.51 -17.61
N MET A 182 -16.03 -7.63 -17.31
CA MET A 182 -17.33 -7.99 -17.90
C MET A 182 -18.41 -6.97 -17.51
N GLU A 183 -18.46 -6.56 -16.25
CA GLU A 183 -19.38 -5.54 -15.75
C GLU A 183 -19.20 -4.21 -16.50
N TYR A 184 -17.96 -3.76 -16.70
CA TYR A 184 -17.67 -2.54 -17.47
C TYR A 184 -18.08 -2.63 -18.93
N TYR A 185 -17.97 -3.81 -19.54
CA TYR A 185 -18.38 -4.01 -20.93
C TYR A 185 -19.91 -4.09 -21.10
N GLN A 186 -20.62 -4.61 -20.10
CA GLN A 186 -22.07 -4.79 -20.11
C GLN A 186 -22.84 -3.60 -19.51
N ALA A 187 -22.14 -2.65 -18.87
CA ALA A 187 -22.76 -1.49 -18.24
C ALA A 187 -23.60 -0.69 -19.27
N PRO A 188 -24.87 -0.37 -18.94
CA PRO A 188 -25.74 0.39 -19.84
C PRO A 188 -25.44 1.90 -19.83
N PHE A 189 -24.45 2.34 -19.05
CA PHE A 189 -23.97 3.72 -18.94
C PHE A 189 -22.45 3.76 -19.04
N THR A 190 -21.92 4.93 -19.38
CA THR A 190 -20.51 5.21 -19.65
C THR A 190 -19.96 6.28 -18.68
N ILE A 191 -18.65 6.51 -18.70
CA ILE A 191 -18.01 7.56 -17.89
C ILE A 191 -18.52 8.97 -18.23
N SER A 192 -19.00 9.19 -19.46
CA SER A 192 -19.57 10.45 -19.91
C SER A 192 -21.03 10.66 -19.47
N ASP A 193 -21.68 9.65 -18.89
CA ASP A 193 -23.10 9.72 -18.55
C ASP A 193 -23.33 10.31 -17.15
N SER A 194 -23.55 11.62 -17.13
CA SER A 194 -23.84 12.42 -15.93
C SER A 194 -22.76 12.32 -14.84
N ILE A 195 -23.04 12.91 -13.68
CA ILE A 195 -22.20 12.76 -12.49
C ILE A 195 -22.20 11.32 -11.95
N TYR A 196 -23.28 10.54 -12.18
CA TYR A 196 -23.36 9.14 -11.74
C TYR A 196 -22.30 8.27 -12.43
N GLY A 197 -22.25 8.28 -13.76
CA GLY A 197 -21.25 7.52 -14.51
C GLY A 197 -19.83 7.97 -14.21
N SER A 198 -19.60 9.28 -14.11
CA SER A 198 -18.30 9.84 -13.74
C SER A 198 -17.80 9.35 -12.38
N THR A 199 -18.61 9.45 -11.32
CA THR A 199 -18.20 9.02 -9.97
C THR A 199 -18.12 7.49 -9.86
N PHE A 200 -19.01 6.76 -10.54
CA PHE A 200 -18.99 5.31 -10.60
C PHE A 200 -17.67 4.80 -11.20
N PHE A 201 -17.34 5.17 -12.45
CA PHE A 201 -16.18 4.65 -13.17
C PHE A 201 -14.86 5.13 -12.58
N LEU A 202 -14.78 6.34 -12.01
CA LEU A 202 -13.56 6.79 -11.33
C LEU A 202 -13.33 6.00 -10.04
N ALA A 203 -14.34 5.86 -9.17
CA ALA A 203 -14.19 5.18 -7.89
C ALA A 203 -13.91 3.68 -8.07
N THR A 204 -14.70 3.01 -8.92
CA THR A 204 -14.52 1.58 -9.23
C THR A 204 -13.26 1.33 -10.07
N GLY A 205 -12.93 2.24 -11.00
CA GLY A 205 -11.73 2.14 -11.83
C GLY A 205 -10.44 2.25 -11.03
N PHE A 206 -10.34 3.23 -10.12
CA PHE A 206 -9.20 3.32 -9.23
C PHE A 206 -9.11 2.12 -8.29
N HIS A 207 -10.23 1.64 -7.73
CA HIS A 207 -10.22 0.39 -6.96
C HIS A 207 -9.70 -0.80 -7.77
N GLY A 208 -10.19 -1.00 -9.00
CA GLY A 208 -9.70 -2.03 -9.91
C GLY A 208 -8.21 -1.92 -10.21
N PHE A 209 -7.70 -0.70 -10.38
CA PHE A 209 -6.25 -0.45 -10.50
C PHE A 209 -5.47 -0.91 -9.26
N HIS A 210 -5.97 -0.62 -8.05
CA HIS A 210 -5.36 -1.11 -6.81
C HIS A 210 -5.43 -2.64 -6.68
N VAL A 211 -6.52 -3.28 -7.14
CA VAL A 211 -6.63 -4.74 -7.20
C VAL A 211 -5.55 -5.33 -8.11
N ILE A 212 -5.30 -4.72 -9.27
CA ILE A 212 -4.24 -5.17 -10.20
C ILE A 212 -2.85 -5.04 -9.54
N ILE A 213 -2.55 -3.90 -8.91
CA ILE A 213 -1.29 -3.71 -8.18
C ILE A 213 -1.14 -4.74 -7.06
N GLY A 214 -2.18 -4.94 -6.26
CA GLY A 214 -2.18 -5.91 -5.16
C GLY A 214 -1.98 -7.34 -5.66
N THR A 215 -2.59 -7.70 -6.80
CA THR A 215 -2.44 -9.01 -7.42
C THR A 215 -1.01 -9.23 -7.89
N LEU A 216 -0.40 -8.24 -8.56
CA LEU A 216 1.01 -8.30 -8.95
C LEU A 216 1.93 -8.42 -7.73
N PHE A 217 1.64 -7.69 -6.65
CA PHE A 217 2.42 -7.76 -5.42
C PHE A 217 2.34 -9.15 -4.77
N LEU A 218 1.15 -9.77 -4.75
CA LEU A 218 0.95 -11.15 -4.29
C LEU A 218 1.64 -12.17 -5.20
N ILE A 219 1.63 -11.98 -6.52
CA ILE A 219 2.37 -12.83 -7.47
C ILE A 219 3.86 -12.79 -7.15
N VAL A 220 4.44 -11.59 -6.95
CA VAL A 220 5.85 -11.44 -6.55
C VAL A 220 6.13 -12.15 -5.22
N CYS A 221 5.24 -12.04 -4.23
CA CYS A 221 5.37 -12.78 -2.98
C CYS A 221 5.26 -14.30 -3.16
N GLY A 222 4.38 -14.77 -4.04
CA GLY A 222 4.24 -16.18 -4.40
C GLY A 222 5.50 -16.75 -5.04
N ILE A 223 6.07 -16.03 -6.01
CA ILE A 223 7.35 -16.40 -6.65
C ILE A 223 8.46 -16.44 -5.59
N ARG A 224 8.55 -15.43 -4.71
CA ARG A 224 9.54 -15.40 -3.63
C ARG A 224 9.39 -16.53 -2.63
N GLN A 225 8.15 -16.90 -2.27
CA GLN A 225 7.89 -18.03 -1.38
C GLN A 225 8.29 -19.36 -2.04
N TYR A 226 8.04 -19.51 -3.33
CA TYR A 226 8.45 -20.68 -4.10
C TYR A 226 9.97 -20.82 -4.19
N LEU A 227 10.69 -19.69 -4.33
CA LEU A 227 12.16 -19.64 -4.32
C LEU A 227 12.78 -19.72 -2.91
N GLY A 228 11.97 -19.80 -1.83
CA GLY A 228 12.45 -19.91 -0.46
C GLY A 228 13.01 -18.61 0.14
N HIS A 229 12.68 -17.44 -0.42
CA HIS A 229 13.20 -16.15 0.08
C HIS A 229 12.49 -15.65 1.37
N LEU A 230 11.34 -16.23 1.71
CA LEU A 230 10.54 -15.83 2.88
C LEU A 230 10.74 -16.85 4.00
N THR A 231 11.07 -16.37 5.20
CA THR A 231 11.25 -17.23 6.38
C THR A 231 10.20 -16.92 7.44
N LYS A 232 10.02 -17.83 8.40
CA LYS A 232 9.10 -17.65 9.53
C LYS A 232 9.36 -16.37 10.34
N GLU A 233 10.60 -15.89 10.37
CA GLU A 233 10.97 -14.69 11.16
C GLU A 233 11.18 -13.43 10.33
N HIS A 234 11.29 -13.58 9.00
CA HIS A 234 11.59 -12.50 8.08
C HIS A 234 10.76 -12.61 6.79
N HIS A 235 9.63 -11.92 6.77
CA HIS A 235 8.70 -11.92 5.64
C HIS A 235 7.93 -10.59 5.50
N VAL A 236 8.60 -9.45 5.77
CA VAL A 236 7.99 -8.10 5.73
C VAL A 236 7.33 -7.77 4.38
N GLY A 237 7.91 -8.24 3.27
CA GLY A 237 7.31 -8.03 1.95
C GLY A 237 5.95 -8.72 1.77
N PHE A 238 5.78 -9.91 2.37
CA PHE A 238 4.49 -10.60 2.39
C PHE A 238 3.51 -9.93 3.36
N GLU A 239 3.97 -9.47 4.54
CA GLU A 239 3.12 -8.70 5.46
C GLU A 239 2.56 -7.43 4.77
N ALA A 240 3.41 -6.69 4.04
CA ALA A 240 2.98 -5.53 3.26
C ALA A 240 1.95 -5.90 2.18
N ALA A 241 2.20 -6.96 1.41
CA ALA A 241 1.24 -7.42 0.41
C ALA A 241 -0.11 -7.84 1.03
N ALA A 242 -0.10 -8.51 2.18
CA ALA A 242 -1.30 -8.90 2.91
C ALA A 242 -2.07 -7.68 3.43
N TRP A 243 -1.40 -6.69 4.01
CA TRP A 243 -2.04 -5.45 4.47
C TRP A 243 -2.66 -4.67 3.30
N TYR A 244 -1.95 -4.58 2.18
CA TYR A 244 -2.48 -3.93 0.98
C TYR A 244 -3.69 -4.69 0.42
N TRP A 245 -3.65 -6.02 0.40
CA TRP A 245 -4.77 -6.84 -0.06
C TRP A 245 -6.01 -6.64 0.80
N HIS A 246 -5.87 -6.68 2.13
CA HIS A 246 -7.00 -6.37 3.02
C HIS A 246 -7.51 -4.94 2.87
N PHE A 247 -6.64 -3.96 2.63
CA PHE A 247 -7.06 -2.60 2.31
C PHE A 247 -7.95 -2.58 1.05
N VAL A 248 -7.55 -3.28 -0.02
CA VAL A 248 -8.35 -3.42 -1.24
C VAL A 248 -9.71 -4.08 -0.96
N ASP A 249 -9.75 -5.09 -0.09
CA ASP A 249 -10.99 -5.75 0.35
C ASP A 249 -11.91 -4.75 1.10
N VAL A 250 -11.38 -3.97 2.06
CA VAL A 250 -12.13 -2.93 2.80
C VAL A 250 -12.78 -1.97 1.80
N VAL A 251 -11.98 -1.43 0.87
CA VAL A 251 -12.46 -0.42 -0.09
C VAL A 251 -13.58 -0.99 -0.96
N ARG A 252 -13.49 -2.26 -1.39
CA ARG A 252 -14.55 -2.89 -2.19
C ARG A 252 -15.87 -2.95 -1.43
N LEU A 253 -15.84 -3.28 -0.14
CA LEU A 253 -17.05 -3.31 0.69
C LEU A 253 -17.67 -1.93 0.82
N PHE A 254 -16.85 -0.89 1.03
CA PHE A 254 -17.35 0.48 1.04
C PHE A 254 -17.97 0.86 -0.31
N LEU A 255 -17.30 0.56 -1.44
CA LEU A 255 -17.86 0.79 -2.77
C LEU A 255 -19.18 0.05 -3.00
N PHE A 256 -19.24 -1.23 -2.59
CA PHE A 256 -20.44 -2.04 -2.69
C PHE A 256 -21.61 -1.40 -1.94
N VAL A 257 -21.41 -1.01 -0.69
CA VAL A 257 -22.47 -0.42 0.14
C VAL A 257 -22.85 1.00 -0.34
N SER A 258 -21.87 1.85 -0.66
CA SER A 258 -22.16 3.26 -0.96
C SER A 258 -22.64 3.50 -2.38
N ILE A 259 -22.05 2.83 -3.38
CA ILE A 259 -22.34 3.09 -4.80
C ILE A 259 -23.38 2.12 -5.32
N TYR A 260 -23.16 0.81 -5.16
CA TYR A 260 -24.08 -0.20 -5.70
C TYR A 260 -25.36 -0.28 -4.86
N TRP A 261 -25.23 -0.48 -3.55
CA TRP A 261 -26.40 -0.66 -2.68
C TRP A 261 -27.19 0.63 -2.49
N TRP A 262 -26.57 1.65 -1.91
CA TRP A 262 -27.24 2.92 -1.60
C TRP A 262 -27.59 3.70 -2.86
N GLY A 263 -26.70 3.73 -3.86
CA GLY A 263 -26.93 4.44 -5.12
C GLY A 263 -28.00 3.81 -6.01
N GLY A 264 -28.38 2.55 -5.78
CA GLY A 264 -29.41 1.80 -6.53
C GLY A 264 -30.70 1.53 -5.77
N ILE A 265 -30.97 2.23 -4.65
CA ILE A 265 -32.11 1.93 -3.75
C ILE A 265 -33.48 1.90 -4.44
N GLU A 266 -33.73 2.75 -5.46
CA GLU A 266 -35.03 2.76 -6.16
C GLU A 266 -35.33 1.43 -6.87
N GLU A 267 -34.31 0.75 -7.43
CA GLU A 267 -34.47 -0.56 -8.07
C GLU A 267 -34.68 -1.68 -7.03
N ILE A 268 -34.02 -1.57 -5.88
CA ILE A 268 -34.10 -2.55 -4.78
C ILE A 268 -35.47 -2.51 -4.08
N MET A 269 -36.09 -1.33 -3.97
CA MET A 269 -37.38 -1.16 -3.28
C MET A 269 -38.58 -1.75 -4.04
N ALA A 270 -38.40 -2.20 -5.28
CA ALA A 270 -39.44 -2.87 -6.05
C ALA A 270 -39.78 -4.30 -5.56
N ASP A 271 -38.92 -4.96 -4.77
CA ASP A 271 -39.13 -6.35 -4.28
C ASP A 271 -38.86 -6.53 -2.77
N HIS A 272 -39.93 -6.52 -1.95
CA HIS A 272 -39.84 -6.61 -0.47
C HIS A 272 -39.29 -7.95 0.08
N VAL A 273 -39.45 -9.08 -0.63
CA VAL A 273 -39.11 -10.43 -0.11
C VAL A 273 -37.59 -10.68 -0.10
N HIS A 274 -36.81 -10.01 -0.95
CA HIS A 274 -35.36 -10.20 -1.03
C HIS A 274 -34.55 -9.23 -0.17
N GLN A 275 -35.20 -8.24 0.43
CA GLN A 275 -34.58 -7.20 1.25
C GLN A 275 -34.06 -7.74 2.61
N GLU A 276 -34.76 -8.72 3.20
CA GLU A 276 -34.32 -9.35 4.46
C GLU A 276 -33.15 -10.31 4.27
N MET A 277 -33.16 -11.09 3.18
CA MET A 277 -32.08 -12.04 2.87
C MET A 277 -30.77 -11.29 2.65
N THR A 278 -30.78 -10.25 1.84
CA THR A 278 -29.59 -9.44 1.55
C THR A 278 -29.07 -8.66 2.76
N ARG A 279 -29.96 -8.09 3.59
CA ARG A 279 -29.57 -7.45 4.87
C ARG A 279 -28.83 -8.43 5.80
N ASN A 280 -29.33 -9.67 5.91
CA ASN A 280 -28.70 -10.69 6.75
C ASN A 280 -27.35 -11.14 6.19
N TRP A 281 -27.23 -11.33 4.88
CA TRP A 281 -25.96 -11.66 4.23
C TRP A 281 -24.94 -10.53 4.34
N ILE A 282 -25.32 -9.27 4.14
CA ILE A 282 -24.44 -8.11 4.34
C ILE A 282 -23.91 -8.09 5.78
N LEU A 283 -24.77 -8.28 6.78
CA LEU A 283 -24.34 -8.32 8.18
C LEU A 283 -23.42 -9.51 8.47
N VAL A 284 -23.65 -10.66 7.84
CA VAL A 284 -22.76 -11.83 7.92
C VAL A 284 -21.41 -11.53 7.26
N TYR A 285 -21.40 -10.91 6.08
CA TYR A 285 -20.17 -10.54 5.37
C TYR A 285 -19.39 -9.46 6.11
N LEU A 286 -20.05 -8.43 6.64
CA LEU A 286 -19.43 -7.42 7.50
C LEU A 286 -18.86 -8.05 8.77
N ARG A 287 -19.56 -8.99 9.41
CA ARG A 287 -19.05 -9.69 10.61
C ARG A 287 -17.86 -10.59 10.29
N LEU A 288 -17.93 -11.38 9.21
CA LEU A 288 -16.83 -12.22 8.75
C LEU A 288 -15.61 -11.38 8.36
N PHE A 289 -15.84 -10.28 7.66
CA PHE A 289 -14.81 -9.35 7.23
C PHE A 289 -14.14 -8.65 8.42
N LEU A 290 -14.94 -8.06 9.33
CA LEU A 290 -14.42 -7.45 10.54
C LEU A 290 -13.62 -8.47 11.35
N PHE A 291 -14.07 -9.72 11.42
CA PHE A 291 -13.32 -10.79 12.10
C PHE A 291 -12.00 -11.13 11.40
N ILE A 292 -11.94 -11.17 10.06
CA ILE A 292 -10.74 -11.52 9.29
C ILE A 292 -9.76 -10.33 9.28
N SER A 293 -10.20 -9.17 8.80
CA SER A 293 -9.35 -7.99 8.60
C SER A 293 -8.93 -7.33 9.90
N ILE A 294 -9.80 -7.25 10.92
CA ILE A 294 -9.37 -6.71 12.22
C ILE A 294 -8.39 -7.69 12.86
N LYS A 295 -8.54 -9.00 12.73
CA LYS A 295 -7.60 -9.92 13.38
C LYS A 295 -6.19 -9.81 12.78
N ASP A 296 -6.04 -9.69 11.47
CA ASP A 296 -4.72 -9.50 10.84
C ASP A 296 -4.16 -8.08 11.05
N LEU A 297 -5.01 -7.04 11.01
CA LEU A 297 -4.61 -5.66 11.31
C LEU A 297 -4.28 -5.47 12.80
N PHE A 298 -5.00 -6.13 13.69
CA PHE A 298 -4.80 -6.11 15.14
C PHE A 298 -3.61 -6.99 15.54
N LEU A 299 -3.36 -8.11 14.86
CA LEU A 299 -2.10 -8.87 15.01
C LEU A 299 -0.91 -8.06 14.52
N ALA A 300 -1.07 -7.32 13.42
CA ALA A 300 -0.08 -6.34 12.99
C ALA A 300 0.16 -5.32 14.10
N LEU A 301 -0.89 -4.64 14.59
CA LEU A 301 -0.85 -3.61 15.65
C LEU A 301 -0.37 -4.11 17.03
N ILE A 302 -0.68 -5.35 17.44
CA ILE A 302 -0.23 -5.95 18.71
C ILE A 302 1.21 -6.45 18.61
N SER A 303 1.70 -6.78 17.42
CA SER A 303 3.13 -7.02 17.23
C SER A 303 3.96 -5.74 17.40
N PHE A 304 3.35 -4.54 17.51
CA PHE A 304 4.05 -3.26 17.70
C PHE A 304 4.54 -2.96 19.13
N PRO A 305 3.84 -3.22 20.27
CA PRO A 305 4.25 -2.61 21.53
C PRO A 305 5.27 -3.41 22.35
N ASN A 306 5.36 -4.74 22.18
CA ASN A 306 6.09 -5.55 23.17
C ASN A 306 7.57 -5.81 22.84
N LYS A 307 8.05 -5.41 21.66
CA LYS A 307 9.46 -5.55 21.26
C LYS A 307 10.25 -4.24 21.30
N SER A 308 9.59 -3.07 21.24
CA SER A 308 10.29 -1.78 21.26
C SER A 308 10.85 -1.41 22.64
N LYS A 309 10.15 -1.75 23.74
CA LYS A 309 10.64 -1.53 25.11
C LYS A 309 11.96 -2.27 25.37
N ASN A 310 12.06 -3.54 24.96
CA ASN A 310 13.29 -4.32 25.12
C ASN A 310 14.44 -3.84 24.20
N LEU A 311 14.13 -3.24 23.06
CA LEU A 311 15.14 -2.72 22.12
C LEU A 311 15.67 -1.34 22.53
N MET A 312 14.82 -0.45 23.06
CA MET A 312 15.28 0.83 23.60
C MET A 312 16.18 0.64 24.83
N ASP A 313 15.80 -0.24 25.77
CA ASP A 313 16.62 -0.55 26.95
C ASP A 313 17.97 -1.20 26.61
N SER A 314 18.04 -1.99 25.53
CA SER A 314 19.30 -2.61 25.07
C SER A 314 20.27 -1.65 24.38
N SER A 315 19.80 -0.47 23.95
CA SER A 315 20.62 0.58 23.32
C SER A 315 21.12 1.66 24.30
N LEU A 316 20.57 1.67 25.52
CA LEU A 316 20.94 2.57 26.61
C LEU A 316 22.25 2.25 27.37
N PRO A 317 22.88 1.04 27.34
CA PRO A 317 24.12 0.81 28.08
C PRO A 317 25.29 1.65 27.54
N ALA A 318 25.32 1.93 26.24
CA ALA A 318 26.42 2.66 25.61
C ALA A 318 26.48 4.16 25.95
N MET A 319 25.44 4.71 26.59
CA MET A 319 25.39 6.13 26.97
C MET A 319 25.74 6.38 28.44
N LYS A 320 25.94 5.32 29.24
CA LYS A 320 26.30 5.44 30.67
C LYS A 320 27.80 5.38 30.96
N ASP A 321 28.62 4.98 29.98
CA ASP A 321 30.08 4.84 30.15
C ASP A 321 30.89 6.08 29.76
N ILE A 322 30.24 7.25 29.60
CA ILE A 322 30.98 8.52 29.61
C ILE A 322 31.25 8.87 31.08
N HIS A 323 32.29 8.26 31.63
CA HIS A 323 32.94 8.73 32.84
C HIS A 323 33.38 10.18 32.63
N PHE A 324 32.64 11.12 33.22
CA PHE A 324 33.19 12.42 33.58
C PHE A 324 34.26 12.14 34.66
N SER A 325 35.52 12.02 34.25
CA SER A 325 36.64 12.07 35.19
C SER A 325 36.78 13.53 35.62
N ASP A 326 36.16 13.84 36.76
CA ASP A 326 36.40 15.06 37.51
C ASP A 326 37.85 15.00 38.04
N SER A 327 38.73 15.84 37.51
CA SER A 327 40.10 15.98 38.01
C SER A 327 40.42 17.45 38.26
N SER A 328 39.81 17.99 39.33
CA SER A 328 40.31 19.17 40.01
C SER A 328 41.42 18.75 41.00
N THR A 329 42.67 18.67 40.55
CA THR A 329 43.82 18.70 41.47
C THR A 329 45.11 19.10 40.76
N ARG A 330 45.67 20.22 41.23
CA ARG A 330 47.11 20.53 41.31
C ARG A 330 47.92 20.66 40.01
N THR A 331 48.07 21.90 39.56
CA THR A 331 49.24 22.38 38.83
C THR A 331 50.43 22.48 39.78
N ASP A 332 51.41 21.59 39.65
CA ASP A 332 52.74 21.76 40.22
C ASP A 332 53.79 21.82 39.09
N TYR A 333 54.68 22.79 39.28
CA TYR A 333 55.92 23.14 38.60
C TYR A 333 56.67 22.01 37.86
N GLU A 334 57.19 22.31 36.66
CA GLU A 334 58.64 22.44 36.42
C GLU A 334 58.93 22.89 34.98
N MET A 335 59.73 23.96 34.88
CA MET A 335 60.09 24.68 33.67
C MET A 335 61.42 24.11 33.13
N GLY A 336 61.37 23.38 32.03
CA GLY A 336 62.55 22.98 31.26
C GLY A 336 62.93 24.03 30.22
N LYS A 337 63.86 24.92 30.61
CA LYS A 337 64.69 25.84 29.78
C LYS A 337 64.58 25.68 28.26
N LEU A 338 64.09 26.72 27.58
CA LEU A 338 64.72 27.23 26.35
C LEU A 338 64.53 28.75 26.29
N SER A 339 65.65 29.45 26.41
CA SER A 339 65.80 30.90 26.54
C SER A 339 65.90 31.61 25.19
N ARG A 340 65.46 32.88 25.20
CA ARG A 340 65.81 34.07 24.37
C ARG A 340 64.60 34.59 23.58
N VAL A 341 63.88 35.60 24.08
CA VAL A 341 64.20 37.04 24.22
C VAL A 341 64.14 37.82 22.90
N ARG A 342 63.17 38.76 22.91
CA ARG A 342 62.99 40.03 22.17
C ARG A 342 62.36 40.06 20.78
N LEU A 343 61.11 40.56 20.83
CA LEU A 343 60.52 41.64 20.04
C LEU A 343 61.54 42.55 19.32
N ASP A 344 61.26 42.89 18.06
CA ASP A 344 61.22 44.28 17.60
C ASP A 344 60.33 44.41 16.35
N PHE A 345 59.50 45.46 16.36
CA PHE A 345 58.76 46.01 15.22
C PHE A 345 59.70 46.81 14.31
N SER A 346 59.46 46.79 12.99
CA SER A 346 59.49 48.01 12.14
C SER A 346 58.94 47.72 10.73
N PRO A 347 58.23 48.68 10.08
CA PRO A 347 57.57 48.49 8.79
C PRO A 347 58.42 48.97 7.59
N SER A 348 58.07 48.49 6.40
CA SER A 348 58.26 49.19 5.11
C SER A 348 57.26 48.65 4.09
#